data_AF-A0A3D0CE67-F1
#
_entry.id   AF-A0A3D0CE67-F1
#
_cell.length_a   1.000
_cell.length_b   1.000
_cell.length_c   1.000
_cell.angle_alpha   90.00
_cell.angle_beta   90.00
_cell.angle_gamma   90.00
#
_symmetry.space_group_name_H-M   'P 1'
#
loop_
_entity.id
_entity.type
_entity.pdbx_description
1 polymer ?
#
loop_
_entity_poly.entity_id
_entity_poly.type
_entity_poly.pdbx_seq_one_letter_code
_entity_poly.pdbx_strand_id
1 'polypeptide(L)'
;SLARNSSPHVMGIPRLKFPSASPSRSTLKLDEAFLHFIPRDEWDERLTSGMNAVDLGSAPGGWTYQLVRRGMMVTAIDNGP
;
A
#
# COMPACT_ATOMS: atom_id res chain seq x y z
N SER A 1 -14.85 -18.67 18.57
CA SER A 1 -15.21 -17.67 17.54
C SER A 1 -14.18 -17.71 16.44
N LEU A 2 -14.59 -17.87 15.18
CA LEU A 2 -13.70 -17.85 14.01
C LEU A 2 -13.17 -16.44 13.69
N ALA A 3 -13.64 -15.40 14.39
CA ALA A 3 -13.30 -14.00 14.12
C ALA A 3 -11.79 -13.69 14.15
N ARG A 4 -10.97 -14.50 14.82
CA ARG A 4 -9.50 -14.33 14.88
C ARG A 4 -8.73 -15.15 13.84
N ASN A 5 -9.42 -15.89 12.97
CA ASN A 5 -8.82 -16.71 11.92
C ASN A 5 -9.64 -16.61 10.62
N SER A 6 -10.08 -15.40 10.28
CA SER A 6 -10.84 -15.08 9.08
C SER A 6 -10.59 -13.64 8.68
N SER A 7 -10.93 -13.27 7.43
CA SER A 7 -10.91 -11.86 7.02
C SER A 7 -11.96 -11.05 7.79
N PRO A 8 -11.64 -9.81 8.23
CA PRO A 8 -12.61 -8.91 8.88
C PRO A 8 -13.52 -8.20 7.86
N HIS A 9 -13.23 -8.32 6.55
CA HIS A 9 -13.97 -7.62 5.51
C HIS A 9 -15.16 -8.42 5.00
N VAL A 10 -16.25 -7.72 4.64
CA VAL A 10 -17.40 -8.34 3.96
C VAL A 10 -16.92 -9.00 2.67
N MET A 11 -17.24 -10.28 2.49
CA MET A 11 -16.75 -11.12 1.38
C MET A 11 -15.22 -11.26 1.29
N GLY A 12 -14.49 -10.85 2.33
CA GLY A 12 -13.02 -10.84 2.32
C GLY A 12 -12.40 -9.71 1.50
N ILE A 13 -13.18 -8.75 0.99
CA ILE A 13 -12.70 -7.71 0.07
C ILE A 13 -12.77 -6.33 0.73
N PRO A 14 -11.63 -5.64 0.95
CA PRO A 14 -11.63 -4.29 1.49
C PRO A 14 -12.23 -3.30 0.48
N ARG A 15 -13.06 -2.39 0.97
CA ARG A 15 -13.66 -1.33 0.15
C ARG A 15 -12.71 -0.14 0.09
N LEU A 16 -11.98 -0.04 -1.01
CA LEU A 16 -11.03 1.04 -1.26
C LEU A 16 -11.55 2.02 -2.32
N LYS A 17 -11.30 3.31 -2.11
CA LYS A 17 -11.59 4.36 -3.10
C LYS A 17 -10.31 4.75 -3.82
N PHE A 18 -10.34 4.73 -5.16
CA PHE A 18 -9.21 5.17 -5.97
C PHE A 18 -8.90 6.66 -5.72
N PRO A 19 -7.68 7.02 -5.29
CA PRO A 19 -7.28 8.41 -5.15
C PRO A 19 -7.01 9.02 -6.53
N SER A 20 -7.66 10.13 -6.85
CA SER A 20 -7.55 10.81 -8.16
C SER A 20 -6.14 11.33 -8.47
N ALA A 21 -5.31 11.53 -7.44
CA ALA A 21 -3.91 11.97 -7.58
C ALA A 21 -2.95 10.81 -7.89
N SER A 22 -3.38 9.55 -7.78
CA SER A 22 -2.50 8.43 -8.12
C SER A 22 -2.32 8.32 -9.64
N PRO A 23 -1.09 8.13 -10.13
CA PRO A 23 -0.82 8.00 -11.56
C PRO A 23 -1.32 6.68 -12.16
N SER A 24 -1.69 5.70 -11.33
CA SER A 24 -2.22 4.41 -11.77
C SER A 24 -3.19 3.79 -10.79
N ARG A 25 -4.19 3.04 -11.31
CA ARG A 25 -5.12 2.23 -10.51
C ARG A 25 -4.44 1.09 -9.76
N SER A 26 -3.23 0.69 -10.17
CA SER A 26 -2.46 -0.36 -9.47
C SER A 26 -2.11 0.02 -8.03
N THR A 27 -2.21 1.30 -7.67
CA THR A 27 -2.06 1.82 -6.30
C THR A 27 -2.93 1.07 -5.28
N LEU A 28 -4.13 0.65 -5.67
CA LEU A 28 -5.05 -0.03 -4.76
C LEU A 28 -4.58 -1.43 -4.39
N LYS A 29 -3.75 -2.07 -5.23
CA LYS A 29 -3.18 -3.39 -4.93
C LYS A 29 -2.28 -3.32 -3.70
N LEU A 30 -1.41 -2.31 -3.64
CA LEU A 30 -0.50 -2.15 -2.50
C LEU A 30 -1.24 -1.62 -1.26
N ASP A 31 -2.26 -0.77 -1.43
CA ASP A 31 -3.12 -0.33 -0.31
C ASP A 31 -3.88 -1.51 0.32
N GLU A 32 -4.45 -2.39 -0.50
CA GLU A 32 -5.10 -3.62 -0.06
C GLU A 32 -4.11 -4.58 0.61
N ALA A 33 -2.91 -4.76 0.04
CA ALA A 33 -1.87 -5.61 0.62
C ALA A 33 -1.50 -5.14 2.03
N PHE A 34 -1.38 -3.83 2.27
CA PHE A 34 -1.12 -3.31 3.62
C PHE A 34 -2.27 -3.59 4.59
N LEU A 35 -3.53 -3.45 4.16
CA LEU A 35 -4.69 -3.81 4.99
C LEU A 35 -4.75 -5.31 5.31
N HIS A 36 -4.33 -6.16 4.37
CA HIS A 36 -4.45 -7.60 4.51
C HIS A 36 -3.30 -8.22 5.31
N PHE A 37 -2.07 -7.76 5.07
CA PHE A 37 -0.86 -8.42 5.57
C PHE A 37 -0.23 -7.74 6.79
N ILE A 38 -0.65 -6.52 7.14
CA ILE A 38 -0.08 -5.78 8.29
C ILE A 38 -1.22 -5.43 9.26
N PRO A 39 -1.27 -6.05 10.44
CA PRO A 39 -2.24 -5.71 11.49
C PRO A 39 -2.22 -4.21 11.79
N ARG A 40 -3.40 -3.61 11.96
CA ARG A 40 -3.56 -2.15 11.98
C ARG A 40 -2.81 -1.47 13.12
N ASP A 41 -2.67 -2.16 14.25
CA ASP A 41 -1.91 -1.78 15.43
C ASP A 41 -0.39 -1.81 15.24
N GLU A 42 0.12 -2.45 14.19
CA GLU A 42 1.55 -2.50 13.87
C GLU A 42 1.97 -1.46 12.81
N TRP A 43 1.06 -0.66 12.27
CA TRP A 43 1.36 0.26 11.16
C TRP A 43 2.35 1.36 11.55
N ASP A 44 2.28 1.86 12.78
CA ASP A 44 3.14 2.95 13.26
C ASP A 44 4.61 2.54 13.38
N GLU A 45 4.88 1.22 13.41
CA GLU A 45 6.22 0.64 13.43
C GLU A 45 6.62 0.12 12.03
N ARG A 46 5.73 -0.61 11.35
CA ARG A 46 6.05 -1.35 10.11
C ARG A 46 5.79 -0.57 8.82
N LEU A 47 5.01 0.51 8.87
CA LEU A 47 4.63 1.35 7.73
C LEU A 47 4.78 2.84 8.07
N THR A 48 5.91 3.18 8.68
CA THR A 48 6.12 4.48 9.32
C THR A 48 6.84 5.50 8.43
N SER A 49 6.66 6.77 8.77
CA SER A 49 7.31 7.89 8.07
C SER A 49 8.83 7.83 8.25
N GLY A 50 9.57 8.22 7.21
CA GLY A 50 11.03 8.21 7.21
C GLY A 50 11.67 6.85 6.90
N MET A 51 10.89 5.77 6.77
CA MET A 51 11.41 4.50 6.26
C MET A 51 11.88 4.66 4.81
N ASN A 52 12.97 3.97 4.46
CA ASN A 52 13.41 3.86 3.08
C ASN A 52 12.68 2.70 2.39
N ALA A 53 12.22 2.91 1.15
CA ALA A 53 11.61 1.90 0.32
C ALA A 53 12.17 1.92 -1.10
N VAL A 54 12.09 0.78 -1.79
CA VAL A 54 12.47 0.65 -3.20
C VAL A 54 11.27 0.09 -3.96
N ASP A 55 10.85 0.76 -5.03
CA ASP A 55 9.80 0.29 -5.95
C ASP A 55 10.45 -0.10 -7.28
N LEU A 56 10.36 -1.38 -7.67
CA LEU A 56 11.01 -1.94 -8.86
C LEU A 56 9.97 -2.09 -9.98
N GLY A 57 10.24 -1.51 -11.16
CA GLY A 57 9.23 -1.42 -12.22
C GLY A 57 8.17 -0.37 -11.86
N SER A 58 8.63 0.75 -11.32
CA SER A 58 7.78 1.72 -10.64
C SER A 58 6.93 2.57 -11.58
N ALA A 59 7.29 2.75 -12.85
CA ALA A 59 6.57 3.66 -13.76
C ALA A 59 5.15 3.14 -14.05
N PRO A 60 4.09 3.97 -13.98
CA PRO A 60 4.10 5.43 -13.76
C PRO A 60 3.95 5.88 -12.29
N GLY A 61 4.06 4.98 -11.31
CA GLY A 61 4.20 5.33 -9.89
C GLY A 61 3.04 4.92 -8.97
N GLY A 62 2.22 3.93 -9.35
CA GLY A 62 1.05 3.55 -8.56
C GLY A 62 1.40 3.03 -7.16
N TRP A 63 2.45 2.22 -7.04
CA TRP A 63 2.93 1.67 -5.77
C TRP A 63 3.79 2.69 -5.01
N THR A 64 4.71 3.37 -5.69
CA THR A 64 5.40 4.58 -5.19
C THR A 64 4.43 5.55 -4.51
N TYR A 65 3.26 5.84 -5.10
CA TYR A 65 2.24 6.71 -4.47
C TYR A 65 1.81 6.24 -3.07
N GLN A 66 1.61 4.94 -2.86
CA GLN A 66 1.20 4.39 -1.56
C GLN A 66 2.33 4.46 -0.52
N LEU A 67 3.58 4.34 -0.95
CA LEU A 67 4.75 4.45 -0.09
C LEU A 67 4.98 5.92 0.31
N VAL A 68 4.98 6.83 -0.68
CA VAL A 68 5.17 8.28 -0.46
C VAL A 68 4.10 8.87 0.43
N ARG A 69 2.81 8.54 0.23
CA ARG A 69 1.72 9.08 1.08
C ARG A 69 1.79 8.62 2.54
N ARG A 70 2.60 7.59 2.86
CA ARG A 70 2.89 7.12 4.22
C ARG A 70 4.14 7.78 4.81
N GLY A 71 4.76 8.73 4.08
CA GLY A 71 5.94 9.45 4.52
C GLY A 71 7.25 8.70 4.28
N MET A 72 7.25 7.63 3.47
CA MET A 72 8.48 6.89 3.15
C MET A 72 9.34 7.65 2.14
N MET A 73 10.66 7.49 2.27
CA MET A 73 11.65 7.94 1.30
C MET A 73 11.81 6.84 0.25
N VAL A 74 11.37 7.08 -0.99
CA VAL A 74 11.24 6.03 -2.01
C VAL A 74 12.27 6.19 -3.13
N THR A 75 13.05 5.13 -3.37
CA THR A 75 13.83 4.97 -4.59
C THR A 75 12.99 4.24 -5.62
N ALA A 76 12.44 4.99 -6.58
CA ALA A 76 11.64 4.46 -7.67
C ALA A 76 12.56 4.09 -8.85
N ILE A 77 12.56 2.82 -9.27
CA ILE A 77 13.45 2.28 -10.30
C ILE A 77 12.61 1.82 -11.49
N ASP A 78 12.80 2.48 -12.62
CA ASP A 78 12.23 2.09 -13.91
C ASP A 78 13.07 2.69 -15.06
N ASN A 79 12.95 2.12 -16.26
CA ASN A 79 13.44 2.74 -17.49
C ASN A 79 12.44 3.75 -18.05
N GLY A 80 11.15 3.56 -17.75
CA GLY A 80 10.08 4.48 -18.11
C GLY A 80 10.06 5.74 -17.23
N PRO A 81 9.39 6.81 -17.70
CA PRO A 81 9.16 8.02 -16.92
C PRO A 81 8.13 7.84 -15.80
#